data_AF-A0A285M2G5-F1
#
_entry.id   AF-A0A285M2G5-F1
#
_cell.length_a   1.000
_cell.length_b   1.000
_cell.length_c   1.000
_cell.angle_alpha   90.00
_cell.angle_beta   90.00
_cell.angle_gamma   90.00
#
_symmetry.space_group_name_H-M   'P 1'
#
loop_
_entity.id
_entity.type
_entity.pdbx_description
1 polymer ?
#
loop_
_entity_poly.entity_id
_entity_poly.type
_entity_poly.pdbx_seq_one_letter_code
_entity_poly.pdbx_strand_id
1 'polypeptide(L)'
;MGRPPKPKTPFSQRLTFLRGNETRVEFSERVGIKFDSYTNYERGTRSPDAEAIEKIRRATNVSLHWLFTGEGEIYLDEIPVKPLDAELMEAVVVTVAEFQAQNRRVKIGPEKLWLVYMECYRKIAEDKGKYPPEEMRTQLKERCRDLLKLAVL
;
A
#
# COMPACT_ATOMS: atom_id res chain seq x y z
N MET A 1 0.14 -10.12 39.43
CA MET A 1 -0.26 -9.12 38.43
C MET A 1 -1.78 -9.11 38.30
N GLY A 2 -2.44 -7.95 38.30
CA GLY A 2 -3.90 -7.84 38.21
C GLY A 2 -4.44 -8.27 36.86
N ARG A 3 -5.65 -8.85 36.84
CA ARG A 3 -6.35 -9.26 35.62
C ARG A 3 -6.47 -8.07 34.67
N PRO A 4 -6.15 -8.21 33.36
CA PRO A 4 -6.29 -7.12 32.43
C PRO A 4 -7.77 -6.65 32.39
N PRO A 5 -8.00 -5.33 32.37
CA PRO A 5 -9.36 -4.79 32.36
C PRO A 5 -10.11 -5.25 31.11
N LYS A 6 -11.38 -5.63 31.29
CA LYS A 6 -12.26 -6.05 30.19
C LYS A 6 -12.62 -4.84 29.30
N PRO A 7 -12.76 -5.02 27.99
CA PRO A 7 -13.23 -3.97 27.09
C PRO A 7 -14.62 -3.46 27.51
N LYS A 8 -14.82 -2.14 27.48
CA LYS A 8 -16.03 -1.48 28.02
C LYS A 8 -17.14 -1.23 26.99
N THR A 9 -16.82 -1.28 25.69
CA THR A 9 -17.75 -0.97 24.59
C THR A 9 -17.72 -2.04 23.50
N PRO A 10 -18.79 -2.23 22.71
CA PRO A 10 -18.77 -3.14 21.56
C PRO A 10 -17.64 -2.82 20.57
N PHE A 11 -17.37 -1.54 20.34
CA PHE A 11 -16.24 -1.09 19.52
C PHE A 11 -14.90 -1.59 20.07
N SER A 12 -14.66 -1.42 21.38
CA SER A 12 -13.43 -1.88 22.02
C SER A 12 -13.29 -3.41 22.02
N GLN A 13 -14.40 -4.15 22.10
CA GLN A 13 -14.40 -5.61 21.95
C GLN A 13 -14.01 -6.03 20.54
N ARG A 14 -14.47 -5.31 19.50
CA ARG A 14 -14.05 -5.56 18.12
C ARG A 14 -12.58 -5.22 17.89
N LEU A 15 -12.01 -4.21 18.56
CA LEU A 15 -10.56 -4.01 18.57
C LEU A 15 -9.82 -5.19 19.20
N THR A 16 -10.32 -5.73 20.31
CA THR A 16 -9.77 -6.96 20.91
C THR A 16 -9.86 -8.15 19.96
N PHE A 17 -10.97 -8.29 19.23
CA PHE A 17 -11.13 -9.31 18.19
C PHE A 17 -10.08 -9.14 17.08
N LEU A 18 -9.90 -7.93 16.54
CA LEU A 18 -8.93 -7.65 15.47
C LEU A 18 -7.49 -7.92 15.88
N ARG A 19 -7.15 -7.73 17.16
CA ARG A 19 -5.84 -8.10 17.68
C ARG A 19 -5.60 -9.60 17.73
N GLY A 20 -6.65 -10.38 17.94
CA GLY A 20 -6.54 -11.83 18.12
C GLY A 20 -5.54 -12.19 19.22
N ASN A 21 -4.55 -13.01 18.86
CA ASN A 21 -3.56 -13.57 19.78
C ASN A 21 -2.32 -12.69 19.99
N GLU A 22 -2.14 -11.63 19.19
CA GLU A 22 -1.01 -10.70 19.37
C GLU A 22 -1.10 -10.00 20.72
N THR A 23 0.04 -9.72 21.36
CA THR A 23 0.08 -8.81 22.50
C THR A 23 -0.32 -7.39 22.07
N ARG A 24 -0.70 -6.54 23.04
CA ARG A 24 -0.99 -5.13 22.75
C ARG A 24 0.20 -4.39 22.14
N VAL A 25 1.42 -4.79 22.51
CA VAL A 25 2.67 -4.21 22.00
C VAL A 25 2.80 -4.55 20.52
N GLU A 26 2.83 -5.83 20.18
CA GLU A 26 2.98 -6.33 18.80
C GLU A 26 1.91 -5.73 17.87
N PHE A 27 0.64 -5.74 18.29
CA PHE A 27 -0.42 -5.16 17.48
C PHE A 27 -0.26 -3.65 17.30
N SER A 28 0.09 -2.92 18.37
CA SER A 28 0.26 -1.46 18.30
C SER A 28 1.40 -1.06 17.36
N GLU A 29 2.50 -1.82 17.36
CA GLU A 29 3.62 -1.64 16.45
C GLU A 29 3.21 -1.95 15.01
N ARG A 30 2.53 -3.09 14.79
CA ARG A 30 2.04 -3.50 13.47
C ARG A 30 1.09 -2.48 12.83
N VAL A 31 0.18 -1.90 13.59
CA VAL A 31 -0.75 -0.87 13.09
C VAL A 31 -0.15 0.54 13.08
N GLY A 32 1.03 0.76 13.66
CA GLY A 32 1.67 2.08 13.73
C GLY A 32 0.98 3.07 14.67
N ILE A 33 0.45 2.59 15.80
CA ILE A 33 -0.19 3.39 16.85
C ILE A 33 0.64 3.27 18.13
N LYS A 34 0.84 4.37 18.85
CA LYS A 34 1.52 4.33 20.16
C LYS A 34 0.81 3.35 21.10
N PHE A 35 1.59 2.48 21.75
CA PHE A 35 1.11 1.46 22.69
C PHE A 35 0.05 1.96 23.70
N ASP A 36 0.32 3.08 24.38
CA ASP A 36 -0.60 3.65 25.38
C ASP A 36 -1.95 4.06 24.75
N SER A 37 -1.90 4.61 23.54
CA SER A 37 -3.09 5.04 22.80
C SER A 37 -3.94 3.83 22.43
N TYR A 38 -3.32 2.80 21.82
CA TYR A 38 -4.01 1.56 21.48
C TYR A 38 -4.61 0.87 22.71
N THR A 39 -3.84 0.82 23.81
CA THR A 39 -4.31 0.24 25.09
C THR A 39 -5.56 0.95 25.61
N ASN A 40 -5.62 2.28 25.50
CA ASN A 40 -6.80 3.05 25.90
C ASN A 40 -8.01 2.81 24.97
N TYR A 41 -7.77 2.67 23.67
CA TYR A 41 -8.81 2.35 22.69
C TYR A 41 -9.42 0.96 22.95
N GLU A 42 -8.57 -0.04 23.13
CA GLU A 42 -9.00 -1.42 23.37
C GLU A 42 -9.67 -1.61 24.74
N ARG A 43 -9.35 -0.77 25.73
CA ARG A 43 -10.07 -0.72 27.01
C ARG A 43 -11.41 0.03 26.92
N GLY A 44 -11.62 0.80 25.85
CA GLY A 44 -12.76 1.70 25.71
C GLY A 44 -12.71 2.90 26.66
N THR A 45 -11.53 3.28 27.14
CA THR A 45 -11.35 4.51 27.96
C THR A 45 -11.20 5.76 27.10
N ARG A 46 -10.81 5.60 25.84
CA ARG A 46 -10.72 6.67 24.84
C ARG A 46 -11.18 6.13 23.48
N SER A 47 -11.77 6.98 22.64
CA SER A 47 -12.06 6.64 21.25
C SER A 47 -10.85 6.96 20.35
N PRO A 48 -10.54 6.11 19.35
CA PRO A 48 -9.55 6.47 18.33
C PRO A 48 -10.06 7.61 17.46
N ASP A 49 -9.14 8.44 16.98
CA ASP A 49 -9.43 9.45 15.96
C ASP A 49 -9.40 8.82 14.55
N ALA A 50 -9.72 9.62 13.54
CA ALA A 50 -9.78 9.16 12.15
C ALA A 50 -8.43 8.60 11.66
N GLU A 51 -7.30 9.17 12.09
CA GLU A 51 -5.97 8.70 11.70
C GLU A 51 -5.69 7.32 12.29
N ALA A 52 -5.97 7.12 13.57
CA ALA A 52 -5.84 5.81 14.23
C ALA A 52 -6.77 4.76 13.59
N ILE A 53 -7.99 5.14 13.22
CA ILE A 53 -8.93 4.25 12.53
C ILE A 53 -8.39 3.83 11.16
N GLU A 54 -7.89 4.76 10.35
CA GLU A 54 -7.33 4.45 9.03
C GLU A 54 -6.08 3.57 9.13
N LYS A 55 -5.23 3.80 10.14
CA LYS A 55 -4.08 2.95 10.45
C LYS A 55 -4.49 1.50 10.75
N ILE A 56 -5.49 1.31 11.60
CA ILE A 56 -6.06 -0.02 11.89
C ILE A 56 -6.61 -0.63 10.61
N ARG A 57 -7.43 0.11 9.84
CA ARG A 57 -8.01 -0.34 8.57
C ARG A 57 -6.95 -0.85 7.59
N ARG A 58 -5.88 -0.08 7.37
CA ARG A 58 -4.80 -0.45 6.45
C ARG A 58 -4.05 -1.70 6.87
N ALA A 59 -3.82 -1.85 8.17
CA ALA A 59 -3.03 -2.95 8.71
C ALA A 59 -3.83 -4.26 8.88
N THR A 60 -5.16 -4.21 8.97
CA THR A 60 -6.01 -5.39 9.18
C THR A 60 -6.97 -5.69 8.03
N ASN A 61 -7.10 -4.77 7.07
CA ASN A 61 -8.12 -4.79 6.03
C ASN A 61 -9.56 -4.87 6.57
N VAL A 62 -9.81 -4.41 7.81
CA VAL A 62 -11.15 -4.45 8.41
C VAL A 62 -12.11 -3.50 7.70
N SER A 63 -13.36 -3.91 7.55
CA SER A 63 -14.47 -3.04 7.17
C SER A 63 -14.74 -2.02 8.27
N LEU A 64 -14.67 -0.73 7.95
CA LEU A 64 -15.03 0.31 8.92
C LEU A 64 -16.50 0.23 9.33
N HIS A 65 -17.39 -0.17 8.41
CA HIS A 65 -18.80 -0.38 8.72
C HIS A 65 -18.93 -1.42 9.84
N TRP A 66 -18.35 -2.62 9.65
CA TRP A 66 -18.36 -3.66 10.68
C TRP A 66 -17.67 -3.23 11.98
N LEU A 67 -16.56 -2.50 11.88
CA LEU A 67 -15.85 -2.02 13.07
C LEU A 67 -16.72 -1.09 13.93
N PHE A 68 -17.59 -0.28 13.33
CA PHE A 68 -18.48 0.63 14.04
C PHE A 68 -19.83 0.03 14.43
N THR A 69 -20.46 -0.75 13.55
CA THR A 69 -21.81 -1.29 13.77
C THR A 69 -21.80 -2.71 14.31
N GLY A 70 -20.81 -3.52 13.91
CA GLY A 70 -20.80 -4.98 14.11
C GLY A 70 -21.59 -5.75 13.06
N GLU A 71 -22.05 -5.08 12.01
CA GLU A 71 -22.87 -5.63 10.94
C GLU A 71 -22.07 -5.80 9.64
N GLY A 72 -22.47 -6.75 8.81
CA GLY A 72 -21.84 -7.04 7.52
C GLY A 72 -20.50 -7.78 7.63
N GLU A 73 -19.73 -7.73 6.55
CA GLU A 73 -18.45 -8.43 6.45
C GLU A 73 -17.38 -7.79 7.34
N ILE A 74 -16.63 -8.63 8.05
CA ILE A 74 -15.57 -8.21 8.97
C ILE A 74 -14.43 -7.55 8.21
N TYR A 75 -13.99 -8.19 7.14
CA TYR A 75 -12.89 -7.74 6.31
C TYR A 75 -13.45 -7.26 4.98
N LEU A 76 -12.80 -6.23 4.43
CA LEU A 76 -12.96 -5.94 3.03
C LEU A 76 -12.32 -7.11 2.26
N ASP A 77 -12.91 -7.54 1.16
CA ASP A 77 -12.26 -8.50 0.27
C ASP A 77 -10.84 -8.03 -0.07
N GLU A 78 -9.95 -8.97 -0.42
CA GLU A 78 -8.51 -8.76 -0.65
C GLU A 78 -8.22 -7.38 -1.24
N ILE A 79 -7.28 -6.65 -0.61
CA ILE A 79 -6.78 -5.34 -1.10
C ILE A 79 -6.79 -5.41 -2.62
N PRO A 80 -7.60 -4.58 -3.31
CA PRO A 80 -7.73 -4.72 -4.75
C PRO A 80 -6.31 -4.56 -5.30
N VAL A 81 -5.72 -5.67 -5.73
CA VAL A 81 -4.48 -5.65 -6.47
C VAL A 81 -4.90 -4.92 -7.73
N LYS A 82 -4.54 -3.63 -7.80
CA LYS A 82 -4.87 -2.84 -8.98
C LYS A 82 -4.28 -3.61 -10.14
N PRO A 83 -5.11 -4.10 -11.08
CA PRO A 83 -4.60 -4.92 -12.16
C PRO A 83 -3.51 -4.13 -12.87
N LEU A 84 -2.43 -4.83 -13.20
CA LEU A 84 -1.34 -4.23 -13.95
C LEU A 84 -1.91 -3.63 -15.23
N ASP A 85 -1.61 -2.36 -15.45
CA ASP A 85 -2.05 -1.61 -16.61
C ASP A 85 -1.18 -2.06 -17.79
N ALA A 86 -1.76 -2.92 -18.64
CA ALA A 86 -1.04 -3.55 -19.73
C ALA A 86 -0.43 -2.53 -20.70
N GLU A 87 -1.13 -1.41 -20.93
CA GLU A 87 -0.66 -0.32 -21.80
C GLU A 87 0.58 0.36 -21.21
N LEU A 88 0.58 0.62 -19.90
CA LEU A 88 1.76 1.15 -19.22
C LEU A 88 2.94 0.18 -19.26
N MET A 89 2.68 -1.10 -19.01
CA MET A 89 3.73 -2.11 -19.00
C MET A 89 4.34 -2.29 -20.39
N GLU A 90 3.53 -2.27 -21.45
CA GLU A 90 4.01 -2.27 -22.84
C GLU A 90 4.93 -1.07 -23.08
N ALA A 91 4.51 0.13 -22.67
CA ALA A 91 5.33 1.34 -22.83
C ALA A 91 6.69 1.21 -22.12
N VAL A 92 6.73 0.63 -20.91
CA VAL A 92 7.98 0.36 -20.19
C VAL A 92 8.84 -0.64 -20.95
N VAL A 93 8.30 -1.82 -21.28
CA VAL A 93 9.05 -2.91 -21.90
C VAL A 93 9.67 -2.46 -23.22
N VAL A 94 8.87 -1.80 -24.07
CA VAL A 94 9.34 -1.26 -25.36
C VAL A 94 10.43 -0.22 -25.14
N THR A 95 10.23 0.74 -24.24
CA THR A 95 11.19 1.83 -24.01
C THR A 95 12.52 1.32 -23.45
N VAL A 96 12.46 0.36 -22.52
CA VAL A 96 13.67 -0.26 -21.96
C VAL A 96 14.40 -1.09 -23.01
N ALA A 97 13.69 -1.84 -23.85
CA ALA A 97 14.29 -2.61 -24.94
C ALA A 97 14.98 -1.70 -25.97
N GLU A 98 14.33 -0.60 -26.38
CA GLU A 98 14.92 0.43 -27.23
C GLU A 98 16.16 1.04 -26.59
N PHE A 99 16.09 1.38 -25.29
CA PHE A 99 17.21 1.94 -24.55
C PHE A 99 18.41 0.98 -24.51
N GLN A 100 18.19 -0.31 -24.25
CA GLN A 100 19.26 -1.32 -24.28
C GLN A 100 19.87 -1.49 -25.68
N ALA A 101 19.04 -1.46 -26.73
CA ALA A 101 19.52 -1.57 -28.10
C ALA A 101 20.42 -0.38 -28.51
N GLN A 102 20.08 0.82 -28.03
CA GLN A 102 20.86 2.05 -28.25
C GLN A 102 22.12 2.10 -27.37
N ASN A 103 22.05 1.57 -26.13
CA ASN A 103 23.14 1.63 -25.15
C ASN A 103 23.84 0.27 -25.00
N ARG A 104 24.44 -0.26 -26.07
CA ARG A 104 25.06 -1.61 -26.07
C ARG A 104 26.15 -1.84 -25.00
N ARG A 105 26.72 -0.77 -24.44
CA ARG A 105 27.70 -0.83 -23.32
C ARG A 105 27.03 -1.05 -21.96
N VAL A 106 25.75 -0.72 -21.84
CA VAL A 106 24.94 -0.84 -20.62
C VAL A 106 24.11 -2.12 -20.74
N LYS A 107 24.61 -3.20 -20.15
CA LYS A 107 23.88 -4.47 -20.09
C LYS A 107 23.18 -4.58 -18.73
N ILE A 108 21.85 -4.63 -18.76
CA ILE A 108 21.04 -4.93 -17.58
C ILE A 108 20.80 -6.44 -17.59
N GLY A 109 21.34 -7.15 -16.60
CA GLY A 109 21.10 -8.58 -16.45
C GLY A 109 19.64 -8.90 -16.11
N PRO A 110 19.15 -10.11 -16.43
CA PRO A 110 17.76 -10.51 -16.18
C PRO A 110 17.34 -10.33 -14.72
N GLU A 111 18.26 -10.49 -13.77
CA GLU A 111 18.05 -10.33 -12.33
C GLU A 111 17.77 -8.87 -11.92
N LYS A 112 18.25 -7.90 -12.70
CA LYS A 112 18.02 -6.46 -12.49
C LYS A 112 16.94 -5.91 -13.43
N LEU A 113 16.65 -6.60 -14.52
CA LEU A 113 15.72 -6.14 -15.55
C LEU A 113 14.31 -5.98 -14.99
N TRP A 114 13.86 -6.90 -14.15
CA TRP A 114 12.55 -6.81 -13.51
C TRP A 114 12.46 -5.58 -12.59
N LEU A 115 13.53 -5.24 -11.85
CA LEU A 115 13.56 -4.06 -10.98
C LEU A 115 13.40 -2.79 -11.81
N VAL A 116 14.09 -2.71 -12.94
CA VAL A 116 14.00 -1.58 -13.86
C VAL A 116 12.58 -1.47 -14.43
N TYR A 117 11.98 -2.59 -14.86
CA TYR A 117 10.60 -2.59 -15.34
C TYR A 117 9.61 -2.11 -14.27
N MET A 118 9.69 -2.66 -13.07
CA MET A 118 8.75 -2.32 -12.00
C MET A 118 8.93 -0.90 -11.49
N GLU A 119 10.16 -0.39 -11.41
CA GLU A 119 10.42 0.97 -10.99
C GLU A 119 9.96 1.98 -12.04
N CYS A 120 10.25 1.73 -13.32
CA CYS A 120 9.73 2.55 -14.43
C CYS A 120 8.20 2.53 -14.42
N TYR A 121 7.59 1.35 -14.33
CA TYR A 121 6.13 1.18 -14.28
C TYR A 121 5.51 1.99 -13.14
N ARG A 122 6.05 1.87 -11.92
CA ARG A 122 5.56 2.58 -10.74
C ARG A 122 5.59 4.10 -10.95
N LYS A 123 6.70 4.62 -11.47
CA LYS A 123 6.88 6.06 -11.70
C LYS A 123 5.99 6.60 -12.81
N ILE A 124 5.85 5.88 -13.92
CA ILE A 124 4.95 6.34 -14.98
C ILE A 124 3.47 6.17 -14.61
N ALA A 125 3.12 5.20 -13.76
CA ALA A 125 1.76 5.01 -13.27
C ALA A 125 1.30 6.17 -12.36
N GLU A 126 2.21 6.79 -11.60
CA GLU A 126 1.97 8.04 -10.86
C GLU A 126 1.67 9.21 -11.81
N ASP A 127 2.23 9.18 -13.03
CA ASP A 127 2.13 10.26 -14.02
C ASP A 127 0.99 10.04 -15.03
N LYS A 128 0.40 8.83 -15.16
CA LYS A 128 -0.63 8.50 -16.18
C LYS A 128 -1.79 9.50 -16.23
N GLY A 129 -2.28 9.94 -15.07
CA GLY A 129 -3.40 10.89 -14.98
C GLY A 129 -3.05 12.34 -15.32
N LYS A 130 -1.79 12.66 -15.64
CA LYS A 130 -1.31 14.03 -15.90
C LYS A 130 -1.39 14.43 -17.37
N TYR A 131 -1.56 13.47 -18.28
CA TYR A 131 -1.48 13.70 -19.72
C TYR A 131 -2.86 13.55 -20.39
N PRO A 132 -3.16 14.36 -21.42
CA PRO A 132 -4.32 14.11 -22.28
C PRO A 132 -4.26 12.71 -22.89
N PRO A 133 -5.38 11.98 -23.04
CA PRO A 133 -5.39 10.61 -23.56
C PRO A 133 -4.68 10.43 -24.90
N GLU A 134 -4.78 11.42 -25.80
CA GLU A 134 -4.18 11.45 -27.12
C GLU A 134 -2.65 11.55 -27.11
N GLU A 135 -2.07 12.14 -26.07
CA GLU A 135 -0.62 12.32 -25.91
C GLU A 135 -0.01 11.34 -24.90
N MET A 136 -0.86 10.73 -24.06
CA MET A 136 -0.47 9.94 -22.90
C MET A 136 0.61 8.90 -23.22
N ARG A 137 0.44 8.10 -24.28
CA ARG A 137 1.41 7.06 -24.64
C ARG A 137 2.79 7.64 -24.97
N THR A 138 2.84 8.74 -25.71
CA THR A 138 4.09 9.40 -26.10
C THR A 138 4.80 9.97 -24.89
N GLN A 139 4.05 10.70 -24.05
CA GLN A 139 4.56 11.34 -22.83
C GLN A 139 5.09 10.32 -21.81
N LEU A 140 4.40 9.20 -21.63
CA LEU A 140 4.84 8.13 -20.73
C LEU A 140 6.11 7.44 -21.21
N LYS A 141 6.25 7.22 -22.53
CA LYS A 141 7.49 6.69 -23.12
C LYS A 141 8.66 7.66 -22.92
N GLU A 142 8.43 8.95 -23.12
CA GLU A 142 9.45 9.98 -22.88
C GLU A 142 9.88 10.02 -21.40
N ARG A 143 8.91 10.02 -20.48
CA ARG A 143 9.15 9.93 -19.04
C ARG A 143 9.97 8.69 -18.67
N CYS A 144 9.60 7.52 -19.19
CA CYS A 144 10.34 6.28 -18.98
C CYS A 144 11.78 6.40 -19.49
N ARG A 145 12.00 7.01 -20.66
CA ARG A 145 13.32 7.22 -21.24
C ARG A 145 14.19 8.11 -20.36
N ASP A 146 13.63 9.17 -19.78
CA ASP A 146 14.36 10.06 -18.89
C ASP A 146 14.74 9.39 -17.57
N LEU A 147 13.85 8.56 -17.00
CA LEU A 147 14.17 7.74 -15.84
C LEU A 147 15.35 6.80 -16.12
N LEU A 148 15.38 6.18 -17.31
CA LEU A 148 16.48 5.29 -17.70
C LEU A 148 17.80 6.04 -17.87
N LYS A 149 17.79 7.26 -18.44
CA LYS A 149 19.00 8.09 -18.54
C LYS A 149 19.56 8.43 -17.16
N LEU A 150 18.70 8.79 -16.20
CA LEU A 150 19.11 9.14 -14.83
C LEU A 150 19.66 7.94 -14.05
N ALA A 151 19.24 6.72 -14.38
CA ALA A 151 19.67 5.51 -13.69
C ALA A 151 20.99 4.91 -14.22
N VAL A 152 21.47 5.40 -15.38
CA VAL A 152 22.55 4.78 -16.16
C VAL A 152 23.74 5.74 -16.38
N LEU A 153 23.54 7.05 -16.21
CA LEU A 153 24.59 8.07 -16.11
C LEU A 153 25.05 8.24 -14.65
#